data_AF-A0A3S9QE36-F1
#
_entry.id   AF-A0A3S9QE36-F1
#
_cell.length_a   1.000
_cell.length_b   1.000
_cell.length_c   1.000
_cell.angle_alpha   90.00
_cell.angle_beta   90.00
_cell.angle_gamma   90.00
#
_symmetry.space_group_name_H-M   'P 1'
#
loop_
_entity.id
_entity.type
_entity.pdbx_description
1 polymer ?
#
loop_
_entity_poly.entity_id
_entity_poly.type
_entity_poly.pdbx_seq_one_letter_code
_entity_poly.pdbx_strand_id
1 'polypeptide(L)'
;MALECLDVHFSGLVADGEEIPLPTNFDAHTQNSQFDGMMWAWVDVDLSKYDVKSHKINITLPNHLIAKIDEKVSAHKSLYKSRSNYLAQLAMADLA
;
A
#
# COMPACT_ATOMS: atom_id res chain seq x y z
N MET A 1 -16.68 11.38 -4.19
CA MET A 1 -16.20 11.69 -5.55
C MET A 1 -14.71 12.03 -5.55
N ALA A 2 -14.21 12.97 -4.76
CA ALA A 2 -12.77 13.28 -4.71
C ALA A 2 -11.89 12.07 -4.35
N LEU A 3 -12.26 11.31 -3.30
CA LEU A 3 -11.53 10.10 -2.89
C LEU A 3 -11.47 9.04 -3.99
N GLU A 4 -12.59 8.78 -4.67
CA GLU A 4 -12.65 7.82 -5.79
C GLU A 4 -11.73 8.23 -6.96
N CYS A 5 -11.72 9.52 -7.32
CA CYS A 5 -10.81 10.03 -8.35
C CYS A 5 -9.34 9.89 -7.95
N LEU A 6 -9.02 10.20 -6.69
CA LEU A 6 -7.67 10.01 -6.15
C LEU A 6 -7.28 8.53 -6.15
N ASP A 7 -8.22 7.64 -5.84
CA ASP A 7 -7.99 6.20 -5.83
C ASP A 7 -7.67 5.64 -7.22
N VAL A 8 -8.44 6.03 -8.23
CA VAL A 8 -8.17 5.68 -9.62
C VAL A 8 -6.82 6.25 -10.08
N HIS A 9 -6.52 7.50 -9.74
CA HIS A 9 -5.27 8.14 -10.15
C HIS A 9 -4.04 7.48 -9.52
N PHE A 10 -4.03 7.30 -8.19
CA PHE A 10 -2.91 6.70 -7.47
C PHE A 10 -2.72 5.23 -7.83
N SER A 11 -3.80 4.49 -8.06
CA SER A 11 -3.71 3.11 -8.56
C SER A 11 -3.06 3.04 -9.95
N GLY A 12 -3.35 4.01 -10.83
CA GLY A 12 -2.69 4.14 -12.13
C GLY A 12 -1.20 4.42 -12.01
N LEU A 13 -0.80 5.41 -11.20
CA LEU A 13 0.61 5.73 -10.95
C LEU A 13 1.38 4.50 -10.43
N VAL A 14 0.79 3.77 -9.48
CA VAL A 14 1.39 2.53 -8.96
C VAL A 14 1.55 1.46 -10.04
N ALA A 15 0.53 1.26 -10.88
CA ALA A 15 0.59 0.29 -11.97
C ALA A 15 1.67 0.62 -12.99
N ASP A 16 1.89 1.92 -13.24
CA ASP A 16 2.90 2.43 -14.16
C ASP A 16 4.31 2.53 -13.52
N GLY A 17 4.42 2.25 -12.22
CA GLY A 17 5.69 2.31 -11.47
C GLY A 17 6.15 3.73 -11.14
N GLU A 18 5.25 4.70 -11.21
CA GLU A 18 5.48 6.11 -10.89
C GLU A 18 5.30 6.38 -9.39
N GLU A 19 5.96 7.42 -8.89
CA GLU A 19 5.84 7.83 -7.49
C GLU A 19 4.58 8.67 -7.26
N ILE A 20 3.88 8.40 -6.16
CA ILE A 20 2.74 9.23 -5.75
C ILE A 20 3.24 10.60 -5.32
N PRO A 21 2.67 11.70 -5.86
CA PRO A 21 3.09 13.05 -5.51
C PRO A 21 2.83 13.32 -4.02
N LEU A 22 3.83 13.89 -3.36
CA LEU A 22 3.71 14.31 -1.97
C LEU A 22 2.88 15.60 -1.85
N PRO A 23 2.16 15.77 -0.73
CA PRO A 23 1.41 16.99 -0.47
C PRO A 23 2.36 18.20 -0.44
N THR A 24 1.94 19.28 -1.10
CA THR A 24 2.64 20.57 -1.09
C THR A 24 1.99 21.53 -0.11
N ASN A 25 2.67 22.64 0.21
CA ASN A 25 2.11 23.66 1.10
C ASN A 25 0.81 24.23 0.51
N PHE A 26 -0.22 24.36 1.36
CA PHE A 26 -1.50 24.97 1.03
C PHE A 26 -1.36 26.37 0.42
N ASP A 27 -0.42 27.18 0.91
CA ASP A 27 -0.19 28.54 0.41
C ASP A 27 0.12 28.58 -1.08
N ALA A 28 0.82 27.56 -1.60
CA ALA A 28 1.19 27.46 -3.01
C ALA A 28 -0.04 27.37 -3.93
N HIS A 29 -1.15 26.88 -3.39
CA HIS A 29 -2.41 26.74 -4.10
C HIS A 29 -3.30 27.97 -3.96
N THR A 30 -3.41 28.55 -2.76
CA THR A 30 -4.23 29.75 -2.54
C THR A 30 -3.68 31.02 -3.16
N GLN A 31 -2.36 31.10 -3.34
CA GLN A 31 -1.71 32.27 -3.96
C GLN A 31 -1.62 32.16 -5.49
N ASN A 32 -2.07 31.04 -6.07
CA ASN A 32 -2.08 30.85 -7.52
C ASN A 32 -3.38 31.41 -8.11
N SER A 33 -3.25 32.46 -8.93
CA SER A 33 -4.36 33.14 -9.57
C SER A 33 -5.19 32.26 -10.52
N GLN A 34 -4.66 31.10 -10.93
CA GLN A 34 -5.43 30.11 -11.69
C GLN A 34 -6.64 29.56 -10.93
N PHE A 35 -6.62 29.63 -9.59
CA PHE A 35 -7.67 29.10 -8.72
C PHE A 35 -8.51 30.21 -8.05
N ASP A 36 -8.44 31.45 -8.54
CA ASP A 36 -9.20 32.56 -8.01
C ASP A 36 -10.71 32.30 -8.04
N GLY A 37 -11.38 32.55 -6.91
CA GLY A 37 -12.82 32.31 -6.75
C GLY A 37 -13.22 30.85 -6.50
N MET A 38 -12.25 29.92 -6.42
CA MET A 38 -12.53 28.53 -6.05
C MET A 38 -12.60 28.34 -4.53
N MET A 39 -13.29 27.27 -4.12
CA MET A 39 -13.34 26.83 -2.73
C MET A 39 -12.34 25.69 -2.49
N TRP A 40 -11.64 25.75 -1.36
CA TRP A 40 -10.68 24.74 -0.94
C TRP A 40 -11.30 23.78 0.07
N ALA A 41 -10.91 22.51 -0.02
CA ALA A 41 -11.25 21.48 0.94
C ALA A 41 -10.04 20.57 1.16
N TRP A 42 -9.93 20.05 2.38
CA TRP A 42 -8.95 19.03 2.71
C TRP A 42 -9.57 17.65 2.53
N VAL A 43 -8.78 16.72 1.99
CA VAL A 43 -9.14 15.32 1.86
C VAL A 43 -8.01 14.51 2.48
N ASP A 44 -8.30 13.84 3.59
CA ASP A 44 -7.37 12.89 4.18
C ASP A 44 -7.36 11.61 3.36
N VAL A 45 -6.17 11.23 2.89
CA VAL A 45 -5.96 10.00 2.13
C VAL A 45 -4.88 9.18 2.82
N ASP A 46 -5.22 7.95 3.18
CA ASP A 46 -4.23 6.97 3.58
C ASP A 46 -3.53 6.43 2.33
N LEU A 47 -2.25 6.79 2.17
CA LEU A 47 -1.42 6.36 1.05
C LEU A 47 -0.81 4.97 1.23
N SER A 48 -0.93 4.35 2.42
CA SER A 48 -0.33 3.05 2.70
C SER A 48 -0.82 1.94 1.76
N LYS A 49 -2.06 2.04 1.28
CA LYS A 49 -2.66 1.12 0.31
C LYS A 49 -2.01 1.15 -1.08
N TYR A 50 -1.25 2.20 -1.39
CA TYR A 50 -0.55 2.35 -2.67
C TYR A 50 0.96 2.18 -2.53
N ASP A 51 1.47 1.93 -1.33
CA ASP A 51 2.90 1.75 -1.14
C ASP A 51 3.32 0.38 -1.69
N VAL A 52 3.99 0.41 -2.84
CA VAL A 52 4.52 -0.77 -3.53
C VAL A 52 5.72 -1.37 -2.78
N LYS A 53 6.33 -0.60 -1.86
CA LYS A 53 7.51 -1.07 -1.14
C LYS A 53 7.11 -2.08 -0.08
N SER A 54 7.80 -3.23 -0.10
CA SER A 54 7.65 -4.23 0.95
C SER A 54 8.13 -3.68 2.29
N HIS A 55 7.23 -3.55 3.25
CA HIS A 55 7.55 -3.15 4.62
C HIS A 55 7.94 -4.35 5.48
N LYS A 56 9.06 -4.24 6.20
CA LYS A 56 9.47 -5.26 7.17
C LYS A 56 8.68 -5.07 8.47
N ILE A 57 7.81 -6.02 8.78
CA ILE A 57 7.06 -6.06 10.05
C ILE A 57 7.73 -7.03 11.04
N ASN A 58 7.70 -6.68 12.32
CA ASN A 58 8.05 -7.59 13.42
C ASN A 58 6.76 -8.13 14.03
N ILE A 59 6.61 -9.45 14.06
CA ILE A 59 5.40 -10.12 14.58
C ILE A 59 5.77 -11.14 15.65
N THR A 60 4.86 -11.39 16.59
CA THR A 60 5.00 -12.46 17.59
C THR A 60 4.09 -13.61 17.21
N LEU A 61 4.68 -14.80 17.05
CA LEU A 61 3.96 -16.03 16.74
C LEU A 61 4.35 -17.13 17.75
N PRO A 62 3.45 -18.06 18.10
CA PRO A 62 3.81 -19.22 18.91
C PRO A 62 4.90 -20.06 18.22
N ASN A 63 5.89 -20.55 18.99
CA ASN A 63 7.00 -21.33 18.44
C ASN A 63 6.56 -22.55 17.62
N HIS A 64 5.50 -23.24 18.07
CA HIS A 64 4.96 -24.41 17.35
C HIS A 64 4.39 -24.04 15.97
N LEU A 65 3.85 -22.82 15.82
CA LEU A 65 3.33 -22.33 14.55
C LEU A 65 4.48 -21.99 13.60
N ILE A 66 5.53 -21.33 14.10
CA ILE A 66 6.74 -21.03 13.31
C ILE A 66 7.33 -22.33 12.74
N ALA A 67 7.45 -23.37 13.56
CA ALA A 67 7.97 -24.68 13.11
C ALA A 67 7.11 -25.30 12.00
N LYS A 68 5.77 -25.23 12.12
CA LYS A 68 4.85 -25.72 11.07
C LYS A 68 4.95 -24.91 9.78
N ILE A 69 5.12 -23.60 9.88
CA ILE A 69 5.32 -22.73 8.71
C ILE A 69 6.62 -23.11 8.00
N ASP A 70 7.70 -23.33 8.75
CA ASP A 70 8.99 -23.76 8.20
C ASP A 70 8.92 -25.11 7.49
N GLU A 71 8.24 -26.08 8.09
CA GLU A 71 7.99 -27.38 7.46
C GLU A 71 7.22 -27.20 6.15
N LYS A 72 6.15 -26.40 6.16
CA LYS A 72 5.32 -26.17 4.97
C LYS A 72 6.10 -25.50 3.83
N VAL A 73 6.84 -24.44 4.14
CA VAL A 73 7.68 -23.71 3.16
C VAL A 73 8.80 -24.59 2.62
N SER A 74 9.46 -25.36 3.49
CA SER A 74 10.55 -26.24 3.07
C SER A 74 10.09 -27.43 2.21
N ALA A 75 8.90 -27.98 2.48
CA ALA A 75 8.30 -29.04 1.69
C ALA A 75 7.75 -28.57 0.33
N HIS A 76 7.41 -27.27 0.19
CA HIS A 76 6.76 -26.71 -1.01
C HIS A 76 7.52 -25.51 -1.58
N LYS A 77 8.85 -25.63 -1.74
CA LYS A 77 9.71 -24.54 -2.23
C LYS A 77 9.35 -23.99 -3.61
N SER A 78 8.66 -24.77 -4.44
CA SER A 78 8.14 -24.31 -5.73
C SER A 78 6.99 -23.32 -5.58
N LEU A 79 6.22 -23.42 -4.50
CA LEU A 79 5.06 -22.56 -4.21
C LEU A 79 5.41 -21.40 -3.28
N TYR A 80 6.31 -21.63 -2.31
CA TYR A 80 6.64 -20.65 -1.29
C TYR A 80 8.15 -20.37 -1.26
N LYS A 81 8.51 -19.11 -1.51
CA LYS A 81 9.92 -18.68 -1.53
C LYS A 81 10.46 -18.41 -0.12
N SER A 82 9.61 -18.03 0.82
CA SER A 82 9.97 -17.66 2.20
C SER A 82 8.74 -17.70 3.10
N ARG A 83 8.95 -17.59 4.42
CA ARG A 83 7.86 -17.40 5.41
C ARG A 83 6.99 -16.20 5.06
N SER A 84 7.62 -15.06 4.72
CA SER A 84 6.90 -13.84 4.35
C SER A 84 6.07 -14.03 3.08
N ASN A 85 6.62 -14.73 2.08
CA ASN A 85 5.88 -15.03 0.86
C ASN A 85 4.70 -15.99 1.11
N TYR A 86 4.85 -16.98 2.00
CA TYR A 86 3.76 -17.86 2.42
C TYR A 86 2.63 -17.08 3.10
N LEU A 87 2.96 -16.23 4.08
CA LEU A 87 1.99 -15.41 4.79
C LEU A 87 1.29 -14.40 3.85
N ALA A 88 2.05 -13.76 2.95
CA ALA A 88 1.50 -12.81 1.99
C ALA A 88 0.50 -13.48 1.03
N GLN A 89 0.82 -14.66 0.50
CA GLN A 89 -0.10 -15.39 -0.38
C GLN A 89 -1.41 -15.78 0.32
N LEU A 90 -1.34 -16.21 1.58
CA LEU A 90 -2.54 -16.53 2.36
C LEU A 90 -3.38 -15.28 2.62
N ALA A 91 -2.76 -14.15 2.99
CA ALA A 91 -3.48 -12.90 3.19
C ALA A 91 -4.13 -12.41 1.89
N MET A 92 -3.43 -12.48 0.75
CA MET A 92 -4.00 -12.12 -0.55
C MET A 92 -5.18 -13.02 -0.94
N ALA A 93 -5.11 -14.32 -0.63
CA ALA A 93 -6.21 -15.25 -0.92
C ALA A 93 -7.43 -15.05 0.00
N ASP A 94 -7.22 -14.55 1.23
CA ASP A 94 -8.28 -14.28 2.20
C ASP A 94 -8.95 -12.91 1.98
N LEU A 95 -8.19 -11.92 1.51
CA LEU A 95 -8.63 -10.53 1.28
C LEU A 95 -9.22 -10.28 -0.12
N ALA A 96 -9.17 -11.27 -1.02
CA ALA A 96 -9.71 -11.20 -2.38
C ALA A 96 -11.22 -11.46 -2.40
#